data_AF-A0A2U0E2Z9-F1
#
_entry.id   AF-A0A2U0E2Z9-F1
#
_cell.length_a   1.000
_cell.length_b   1.000
_cell.length_c   1.000
_cell.angle_alpha   90.00
_cell.angle_beta   90.00
_cell.angle_gamma   90.00
#
_symmetry.space_group_name_H-M   'P 1'
#
loop_
_entity.id
_entity.type
_entity.pdbx_description
1 polymer ?
#
loop_
_entity_poly.entity_id
_entity_poly.type
_entity_poly.pdbx_seq_one_letter_code
_entity_poly.pdbx_strand_id
1 'polypeptide(L)'
;MILEIKNYIKISNSIDEILKNSPFKMKYIIEKSGISEPTFFRKMKEKKFLPEELLKIAEIIEPEKISHDDILNAIQEGLDDVKNGRITEHMAVMNEAKERIAKKKNEYFLDK
;
A
#
# COMPACT_ATOMS: atom_id res chain seq x y z
N MET A 1 21.25 16.17 1.05
CA MET A 1 21.49 15.70 -0.34
C MET A 1 22.51 14.56 -0.46
N ILE A 2 23.76 14.70 0.02
CA ILE A 2 24.81 13.66 -0.15
C ILE A 2 24.47 12.36 0.59
N LEU A 3 23.86 12.46 1.78
CA LEU A 3 23.51 11.30 2.60
C LEU A 3 22.42 10.46 1.94
N GLU A 4 21.44 11.11 1.33
CA GLU A 4 20.31 10.54 0.62
C GLU A 4 20.79 9.78 -0.62
N ILE A 5 21.75 10.35 -1.36
CA ILE A 5 22.41 9.67 -2.49
C ILE A 5 23.19 8.44 -2.00
N LYS A 6 23.93 8.55 -0.89
CA LYS A 6 24.65 7.40 -0.30
C LYS A 6 23.70 6.29 0.13
N ASN A 7 22.57 6.65 0.74
CA ASN A 7 21.54 5.70 1.15
C ASN A 7 20.90 5.00 -0.06
N TYR A 8 20.58 5.75 -1.12
CA TYR A 8 20.09 5.18 -2.38
C TYR A 8 21.06 4.15 -2.96
N ILE A 9 22.35 4.50 -3.06
CA ILE A 9 23.40 3.59 -3.55
C ILE A 9 23.46 2.32 -2.70
N LYS A 10 23.38 2.44 -1.37
CA LYS A 10 23.38 1.30 -0.46
C LYS A 10 22.17 0.40 -0.70
N ILE A 11 20.96 0.95 -0.83
CA ILE A 11 19.73 0.19 -1.09
C ILE A 11 19.83 -0.53 -2.44
N SER A 12 20.22 0.18 -3.50
CA SER A 12 20.37 -0.40 -4.85
C SER A 12 21.38 -1.56 -4.85
N ASN A 13 22.47 -1.44 -4.09
CA ASN A 13 23.50 -2.47 -4.01
C ASN A 13 23.12 -3.68 -3.14
N SER A 14 22.17 -3.53 -2.22
CA SER A 14 21.73 -4.58 -1.29
C SER A 14 20.33 -5.11 -1.60
N ILE A 15 19.73 -4.72 -2.74
CA ILE A 15 18.35 -5.07 -3.09
C ILE A 15 18.13 -6.59 -3.16
N ASP A 16 19.16 -7.34 -3.57
CA ASP A 16 19.17 -8.79 -3.60
C ASP A 16 19.03 -9.44 -2.21
N GLU A 17 19.65 -8.85 -1.19
CA GLU A 17 19.51 -9.29 0.20
C GLU A 17 18.18 -8.83 0.80
N ILE A 18 17.78 -7.59 0.55
CA ILE A 18 16.51 -7.01 1.00
C ILE A 18 15.33 -7.87 0.51
N LEU A 19 15.32 -8.23 -0.77
CA LEU A 19 14.27 -9.05 -1.36
C LEU A 19 14.26 -10.49 -0.83
N LYS A 20 15.42 -11.05 -0.46
CA LYS A 20 15.51 -12.40 0.16
C LYS A 20 15.02 -12.41 1.60
N ASN A 21 15.27 -11.34 2.34
CA ASN A 21 14.84 -11.18 3.73
C ASN A 21 13.40 -10.64 3.85
N SER A 22 12.78 -10.30 2.72
CA SER A 22 11.38 -9.86 2.67
C SER A 22 10.44 -10.99 3.12
N PRO A 23 9.35 -10.67 3.84
CA PRO A 23 8.32 -11.66 4.17
C PRO A 23 7.51 -12.13 2.96
N PHE A 24 7.68 -11.51 1.79
CA PHE A 24 6.94 -11.83 0.58
C PHE A 24 7.71 -12.77 -0.36
N LYS A 25 6.97 -13.67 -1.02
CA LYS A 25 7.55 -14.53 -2.05
C LYS A 25 7.99 -13.70 -3.24
N MET A 26 9.16 -14.03 -3.80
CA MET A 26 9.71 -13.33 -4.97
C MET A 26 8.72 -13.23 -6.14
N LYS A 27 7.99 -14.32 -6.42
CA LYS A 27 6.96 -14.34 -7.47
C LYS A 27 5.88 -13.26 -7.28
N TYR A 28 5.45 -13.05 -6.03
CA TYR A 28 4.45 -12.03 -5.70
C TYR A 28 5.00 -10.61 -5.93
N ILE A 29 6.26 -10.36 -5.52
CA ILE A 29 6.92 -9.07 -5.72
C ILE A 29 7.07 -8.78 -7.21
N ILE A 30 7.48 -9.77 -8.02
CA ILE A 30 7.63 -9.64 -9.47
C ILE A 30 6.28 -9.27 -10.11
N GLU A 31 5.22 -10.03 -9.79
CA GLU A 31 3.88 -9.79 -10.33
C GLU A 31 3.37 -8.38 -9.99
N LYS A 32 3.53 -7.94 -8.74
CA LYS A 32 3.06 -6.63 -8.28
C LYS A 32 3.94 -5.46 -8.72
N SER A 33 5.22 -5.69 -8.99
CA SER A 33 6.13 -4.66 -9.50
C SER A 33 5.80 -4.23 -10.94
N GLY A 34 5.10 -5.07 -11.70
CA GLY A 34 4.81 -4.86 -13.13
C GLY A 34 6.02 -5.07 -14.05
N ILE A 35 7.13 -5.59 -13.53
CA ILE A 35 8.33 -5.92 -14.29
C ILE A 35 8.22 -7.37 -14.75
N SER A 36 8.53 -7.64 -16.03
CA SER A 36 8.55 -9.01 -16.51
C SER A 36 9.61 -9.84 -15.78
N GLU A 37 9.28 -11.09 -15.44
CA GLU A 37 10.15 -11.98 -14.68
C GLU A 37 11.60 -12.08 -15.22
N PRO A 38 11.84 -12.21 -16.55
CA PRO A 38 13.20 -12.21 -17.09
C PRO A 38 13.94 -10.89 -16.84
N THR A 39 13.23 -9.76 -16.96
CA THR A 39 13.80 -8.42 -16.76
C THR A 39 14.11 -8.18 -15.30
N PHE A 40 13.24 -8.64 -14.40
CA PHE A 40 13.42 -8.54 -12.96
C PHE A 40 14.70 -9.27 -12.53
N PHE A 41 14.86 -10.53 -12.94
CA PHE A 41 16.06 -11.31 -12.59
C PHE A 41 17.34 -10.73 -13.21
N ARG A 42 17.28 -10.23 -14.45
CA ARG A 42 18.42 -9.52 -15.06
C ARG A 42 18.80 -8.28 -14.25
N LYS A 43 17.83 -7.42 -13.92
CA LYS A 43 18.04 -6.20 -13.14
C LYS A 43 18.55 -6.48 -11.73
N MET A 44 18.06 -7.55 -11.10
CA MET A 44 18.53 -8.01 -9.80
C MET A 44 20.00 -8.45 -9.83
N LYS A 45 20.41 -9.19 -10.88
CA LYS A 45 21.81 -9.59 -11.07
C LYS A 45 22.72 -8.39 -11.36
N GLU A 46 22.24 -7.46 -12.19
CA GLU A 46 23.00 -6.27 -12.59
C GLU A 46 22.95 -5.14 -11.56
N LYS A 47 22.07 -5.22 -10.55
CA LYS A 47 21.79 -4.19 -9.54
C LYS A 47 21.38 -2.83 -10.17
N LYS A 48 20.62 -2.91 -11.27
CA LYS A 48 20.21 -1.77 -12.12
C LYS A 48 18.68 -1.61 -12.18
N PHE A 49 18.07 -1.50 -11.02
CA PHE A 49 16.69 -1.03 -10.93
C PHE A 49 16.63 0.48 -11.10
N LEU A 50 15.55 0.96 -11.71
CA LEU A 50 15.22 2.37 -11.74
C LEU A 50 14.71 2.81 -10.35
N PRO A 51 14.89 4.08 -9.95
CA PRO A 51 14.37 4.58 -8.68
C PRO A 51 12.88 4.30 -8.47
N GLU A 52 12.07 4.43 -9.52
CA GLU A 52 10.62 4.21 -9.49
C GLU A 52 10.28 2.71 -9.32
N GLU A 53 11.10 1.83 -9.90
CA GLU A 53 10.98 0.37 -9.72
C GLU A 53 11.32 -0.03 -8.29
N LEU A 54 12.40 0.54 -7.73
CA LEU A 54 12.79 0.31 -6.34
C LEU A 54 11.74 0.80 -5.35
N LEU A 55 11.11 1.95 -5.64
CA LEU A 55 10.04 2.49 -4.82
C LEU A 55 8.85 1.53 -4.78
N LYS A 56 8.34 1.09 -5.94
CA LYS A 56 7.24 0.10 -5.99
C LYS A 56 7.57 -1.19 -5.25
N ILE A 57 8.79 -1.68 -5.40
CA ILE A 57 9.26 -2.87 -4.68
C ILE A 57 9.22 -2.61 -3.17
N ALA A 58 9.74 -1.46 -2.71
CA ALA A 58 9.71 -1.06 -1.31
C ALA A 58 8.29 -1.01 -0.75
N GLU A 59 7.35 -0.45 -1.51
CA GLU A 59 5.93 -0.38 -1.13
C GLU A 59 5.29 -1.76 -0.94
N ILE A 60 5.71 -2.75 -1.74
CA ILE A 60 5.22 -4.13 -1.64
C ILE A 60 5.82 -4.84 -0.42
N ILE A 61 7.11 -4.65 -0.13
CA ILE A 61 7.82 -5.40 0.93
C ILE A 61 7.63 -4.81 2.32
N GLU A 62 7.30 -3.52 2.42
CA GLU A 62 7.06 -2.81 3.69
C GLU A 62 5.67 -2.13 3.69
N PRO A 63 4.58 -2.89 3.52
CA PRO A 63 3.24 -2.31 3.48
C PRO A 63 2.87 -1.63 4.81
N GLU A 64 3.46 -2.08 5.92
CA GLU A 64 3.24 -1.49 7.24
C GLU A 64 3.78 -0.07 7.34
N LYS A 65 4.81 0.34 6.61
CA LYS A 65 5.29 1.73 6.68
C LYS A 65 4.36 2.70 5.96
N ILE A 66 3.77 2.27 4.85
CA ILE A 66 2.72 3.04 4.14
C ILE A 66 1.46 3.08 5.01
N SER A 67 1.04 1.89 5.46
CA SER A 67 -0.13 1.74 6.33
C SER A 67 0.03 2.51 7.64
N HIS A 68 1.24 2.62 8.20
CA HIS A 68 1.47 3.37 9.43
C HIS A 68 1.18 4.85 9.24
N ASP A 69 1.74 5.48 8.21
CA ASP A 69 1.50 6.89 7.91
C ASP A 69 0.04 7.12 7.52
N ASP A 70 -0.57 6.22 6.73
CA ASP A 70 -1.98 6.30 6.36
C ASP A 70 -2.93 6.15 7.56
N ILE A 71 -2.64 5.22 8.47
CA ILE A 71 -3.41 5.03 9.71
C ILE A 71 -3.26 6.24 10.61
N LEU A 72 -2.04 6.79 10.77
CA LEU A 72 -1.81 7.98 11.56
C LEU A 72 -2.54 9.19 10.97
N ASN A 73 -2.52 9.35 9.65
CA ASN A 73 -3.27 10.38 8.94
C ASN A 73 -4.78 10.21 9.15
N ALA A 74 -5.32 9.00 8.98
CA ALA A 74 -6.73 8.72 9.21
C ALA A 74 -7.19 9.00 10.65
N ILE A 75 -6.32 8.70 11.64
CA ILE A 75 -6.57 9.05 13.05
C ILE A 75 -6.60 10.57 13.20
N GLN A 76 -5.64 11.28 12.63
CA GLN A 76 -5.55 12.74 12.72
C GLN A 76 -6.75 13.41 12.06
N GLU A 77 -7.17 12.95 10.88
CA GLU A 77 -8.38 13.40 10.20
C GLU A 77 -9.63 13.20 11.07
N GLY A 78 -9.79 12.03 11.68
CA GLY A 78 -10.90 11.77 12.60
C GLY A 78 -10.90 12.69 13.83
N LEU A 79 -9.73 12.98 14.40
CA LEU A 79 -9.59 13.95 15.49
C LEU A 79 -9.98 15.37 15.05
N ASP A 80 -9.58 15.76 13.84
CA ASP A 80 -9.94 17.06 13.27
C ASP A 80 -11.43 17.14 12.93
N ASP A 81 -12.05 16.06 12.48
CA ASP A 81 -13.51 15.98 12.27
C ASP A 81 -14.26 16.17 13.58
N VAL A 82 -13.83 15.51 14.65
CA VAL A 82 -14.39 15.70 16.00
C VAL A 82 -14.23 17.15 16.44
N LYS A 83 -13.03 17.72 16.29
CA LYS A 83 -12.74 19.11 16.68
C LYS A 83 -13.57 20.13 15.89
N ASN A 84 -13.81 19.88 14.61
CA ASN A 84 -14.58 20.76 13.73
C ASN A 84 -16.09 20.47 13.74
N GLY A 85 -16.56 19.53 14.57
CA GLY A 85 -17.97 19.15 14.66
C GLY A 85 -18.50 18.42 13.42
N ARG A 86 -17.63 17.89 12.56
CA ARG A 86 -18.00 17.01 11.44
C ARG A 86 -18.26 15.58 11.94
N ILE A 87 -19.22 15.46 12.86
CA ILE A 87 -19.59 14.20 13.49
C ILE A 87 -21.02 13.81 13.09
N THR A 88 -21.27 12.51 13.03
CA THR A 88 -22.59 11.96 12.75
C THR A 88 -23.06 11.16 13.95
N GLU A 89 -24.31 11.39 14.37
CA GLU A 89 -24.93 10.64 15.45
C GLU A 89 -25.02 9.15 15.14
N HIS A 90 -24.74 8.32 16.15
CA HIS A 90 -24.74 6.87 16.00
C HIS A 90 -26.04 6.33 15.39
N MET A 91 -27.19 6.86 15.82
CA MET A 91 -28.50 6.45 15.30
C MET A 91 -28.65 6.73 13.80
N ALA A 92 -28.15 7.87 13.32
CA ALA A 92 -28.19 8.21 11.90
C ALA A 92 -27.30 7.26 11.08
N VAL A 93 -26.07 7.01 11.55
CA VAL A 93 -25.15 6.06 10.91
C VAL A 93 -25.75 4.66 10.82
N MET A 94 -26.38 4.18 11.89
CA MET A 94 -26.99 2.84 11.94
C MET A 94 -28.20 2.71 11.02
N ASN A 95 -29.00 3.76 10.87
CA ASN A 95 -30.14 3.74 9.95
C ASN A 95 -29.66 3.74 8.50
N GLU A 96 -28.70 4.60 8.14
CA GLU A 96 -28.12 4.64 6.79
C GLU A 96 -27.45 3.29 6.43
N ALA A 97 -26.73 2.68 7.38
CA ALA A 97 -26.13 1.37 7.17
C ALA A 97 -27.17 0.28 6.89
N LYS A 98 -28.29 0.27 7.63
CA LYS A 98 -29.39 -0.68 7.42
C LYS A 98 -30.04 -0.48 6.04
N GLU A 99 -30.31 0.77 5.66
CA GLU A 99 -30.88 1.10 4.35
C GLU A 99 -29.96 0.66 3.21
N ARG A 100 -28.66 0.94 3.32
CA ARG A 100 -27.65 0.51 2.33
C ARG A 100 -27.59 -1.01 2.18
N ILE A 101 -27.66 -1.76 3.28
CA ILE A 101 -27.68 -3.23 3.26
C ILE A 101 -28.97 -3.74 2.61
N ALA A 102 -30.12 -3.17 2.96
CA ALA A 102 -31.42 -3.55 2.39
C ALA A 102 -31.48 -3.26 0.89
N LYS A 103 -30.95 -2.12 0.44
CA LYS A 103 -30.86 -1.76 -0.99
C LYS A 103 -30.01 -2.75 -1.78
N LYS A 104 -28.79 -3.06 -1.32
CA LYS A 104 -27.92 -4.06 -1.95
C LYS A 104 -28.56 -5.45 -2.00
N LYS A 105 -29.29 -5.83 -0.95
CA LYS A 105 -30.03 -7.09 -0.90
C LYS A 105 -31.10 -7.11 -1.99
N ASN A 106 -31.91 -6.06 -2.13
CA ASN A 106 -32.95 -5.99 -3.15
C ASN A 106 -32.39 -5.95 -4.58
N GLU A 107 -31.28 -5.24 -4.83
CA GLU A 107 -30.58 -5.25 -6.12
C GLU A 107 -30.17 -6.68 -6.52
N TYR A 108 -29.60 -7.45 -5.60
CA TYR A 108 -29.24 -8.86 -5.84
C TYR A 108 -30.45 -9.77 -6.15
N PHE A 109 -31.65 -9.44 -5.65
CA PHE A 109 -32.87 -10.19 -5.93
C PHE A 109 -33.56 -9.77 -7.24
N LEU A 110 -33.26 -8.59 -7.78
CA LEU A 110 -33.79 -8.09 -9.06
C LEU A 110 -32.96 -8.54 -10.27
N ASP A 111 -31.68 -8.88 -10.05
CA ASP A 111 -30.75 -9.40 -11.07
C ASP A 111 -30.81 -10.94 -11.25
N LYS A 112 -31.77 -11.64 -10.62
CA LYS A 112 -32.02 -13.08 -10.76
C LYS A 112 -33.39 -13.37 -11.34
#